data_AF-A0A2L0EJ47-F1
#
_entry.id   AF-A0A2L0EJ47-F1
#
_cell.length_a   1.000
_cell.length_b   1.000
_cell.length_c   1.000
_cell.angle_alpha   90.00
_cell.angle_beta   90.00
_cell.angle_gamma   90.00
#
_symmetry.space_group_name_H-M   'P 1'
#
loop_
_entity.id
_entity.type
_entity.pdbx_description
1 polymer ?
#
loop_
_entity_poly.entity_id
_entity_poly.type
_entity_poly.pdbx_seq_one_letter_code
_entity_poly.pdbx_strand_id
1 'polypeptide(L)'
;MQRRTAIALGITAAACVLTGFNVIRSPKDTTPEGVYLRIANALGRGDVRLVFVHLDDQARRACHAIRDHRQKASDRIQASYPEPERSKLLALYKAHAEAPDGADVWVEIATRMGWIARLRRDLSGVADVVGAGAAGEQAAVETTRGARYTFRRRDDGTWGLSMFTAELIAEAERAARDWDVVERAALDYDRAR
;
A
#
# COMPACT_ATOMS: atom_id res chain seq x y z
N MET A 1 -1.56 -26.43 59.32
CA MET A 1 -1.30 -26.09 57.90
C MET A 1 -2.62 -25.74 57.24
N GLN A 2 -3.07 -24.46 57.17
CA GLN A 2 -4.40 -24.19 56.56
C GLN A 2 -4.78 -22.73 56.21
N ARG A 3 -3.84 -21.77 56.13
CA ARG A 3 -4.19 -20.38 55.70
C ARG A 3 -3.28 -19.78 54.63
N ARG A 4 -2.03 -20.24 54.51
CA ARG A 4 -1.06 -19.68 53.55
C ARG A 4 -1.21 -20.22 52.12
N THR A 5 -1.78 -21.41 51.95
CA THR A 5 -2.01 -22.04 50.64
C THR A 5 -3.22 -21.48 49.89
N ALA A 6 -4.22 -20.93 50.60
CA ALA A 6 -5.41 -20.34 49.96
C ALA A 6 -5.14 -18.97 49.30
N ILE A 7 -4.19 -18.21 49.83
CA ILE A 7 -3.84 -16.87 49.30
C ILE A 7 -2.97 -16.99 48.04
N ALA A 8 -2.09 -18.00 47.98
CA ALA A 8 -1.24 -18.24 46.81
C ALA A 8 -2.06 -18.67 45.57
N LEU A 9 -3.15 -19.41 45.75
CA LEU A 9 -4.05 -19.83 44.66
C LEU A 9 -4.94 -18.68 44.13
N GLY A 10 -5.31 -17.72 44.99
CA GLY A 10 -6.10 -16.55 44.58
C GLY A 10 -5.33 -15.56 43.70
N ILE A 11 -4.02 -15.39 43.96
CA ILE A 11 -3.17 -14.46 43.20
C ILE A 11 -2.85 -15.03 41.81
N THR A 12 -2.65 -16.35 41.69
CA THR A 12 -2.41 -17.00 40.38
C THR A 12 -3.65 -16.97 39.49
N ALA A 13 -4.85 -17.10 40.06
CA ALA A 13 -6.10 -16.99 39.30
C ALA A 13 -6.34 -15.55 38.78
N ALA A 14 -6.03 -14.52 39.57
CA ALA A 14 -6.15 -13.12 39.14
C ALA A 14 -5.12 -12.73 38.05
N ALA A 15 -3.91 -13.29 38.09
CA ALA A 15 -2.89 -13.09 37.06
C ALA A 15 -3.26 -13.74 35.71
N CYS A 16 -3.96 -14.88 35.73
CA CYS A 16 -4.47 -15.52 34.51
C CYS A 16 -5.69 -14.79 33.92
N VAL A 17 -6.53 -14.15 34.75
CA VAL A 17 -7.68 -13.36 34.25
C VAL A 17 -7.22 -12.04 33.61
N LEU A 18 -6.19 -11.37 34.15
CA LEU A 18 -5.65 -10.13 33.58
C LEU A 18 -4.79 -10.34 32.33
N THR A 19 -4.16 -11.50 32.18
CA THR A 19 -3.46 -11.86 30.93
C THR A 19 -4.39 -12.49 29.89
N GLY A 20 -5.50 -13.11 30.30
CA GLY A 20 -6.50 -13.72 29.42
C GLY A 20 -7.44 -12.73 28.73
N PHE A 21 -7.75 -11.58 29.33
CA PHE A 21 -8.73 -10.64 28.76
C PHE A 21 -8.21 -9.78 27.60
N ASN A 22 -6.89 -9.68 27.43
CA ASN A 22 -6.26 -8.96 26.30
C ASN A 22 -5.81 -9.88 25.16
N VAL A 23 -6.15 -11.18 25.24
CA VAL A 23 -5.80 -12.17 24.23
C VAL A 23 -7.08 -12.55 23.47
N ILE A 24 -7.12 -12.15 22.19
CA ILE A 24 -8.02 -12.65 21.11
C ILE A 24 -9.37 -11.90 20.95
N ARG A 25 -9.30 -10.61 20.63
CA ARG A 25 -10.08 -10.13 19.47
C ARG A 25 -9.10 -9.61 18.46
N SER A 26 -8.59 -10.50 17.59
CA SER A 26 -7.98 -10.03 16.35
C SER A 26 -9.02 -9.14 15.66
N PRO A 27 -8.74 -7.84 15.46
CA PRO A 27 -9.68 -6.94 14.82
C PRO A 27 -10.07 -7.52 13.47
N LYS A 28 -11.36 -7.47 13.14
CA LYS A 28 -11.86 -8.05 11.89
C LYS A 28 -11.18 -7.36 10.71
N ASP A 29 -10.95 -8.12 9.63
CA ASP A 29 -10.44 -7.59 8.36
C ASP A 29 -11.34 -6.49 7.75
N THR A 30 -12.57 -6.34 8.26
CA THR A 30 -13.52 -5.29 7.90
C THR A 30 -13.39 -4.01 8.74
N THR A 31 -12.34 -3.87 9.54
CA THR A 31 -12.07 -2.67 10.37
C THR A 31 -10.76 -2.01 9.96
N PRO A 32 -10.63 -0.67 10.11
CA PRO A 32 -9.36 0.03 9.81
C PRO A 32 -8.20 -0.51 10.64
N GLU A 33 -8.45 -0.83 11.91
CA GLU A 33 -7.47 -1.43 12.83
C GLU A 33 -6.97 -2.79 12.31
N GLY A 34 -7.88 -3.67 11.89
CA GLY A 34 -7.52 -4.99 11.36
C GLY A 34 -6.65 -4.89 10.11
N VAL A 35 -7.01 -3.98 9.20
CA VAL A 35 -6.23 -3.72 7.98
C VAL A 35 -4.85 -3.13 8.32
N TYR A 36 -4.78 -2.18 9.26
CA TYR A 36 -3.51 -1.65 9.75
C TYR A 36 -2.61 -2.76 10.30
N LEU A 37 -3.13 -3.65 11.15
CA LEU A 37 -2.35 -4.74 11.72
C LEU A 37 -1.87 -5.73 10.65
N ARG A 38 -2.65 -5.97 9.60
CA ARG A 38 -2.24 -6.78 8.45
C ARG A 38 -1.09 -6.15 7.68
N ILE A 39 -1.16 -4.83 7.43
CA ILE A 39 -0.07 -4.06 6.82
C ILE A 39 1.18 -4.13 7.70
N ALA A 40 1.03 -3.91 9.01
CA ALA A 40 2.14 -3.97 9.97
C ALA A 40 2.81 -5.34 9.97
N ASN A 41 2.02 -6.42 9.97
CA ASN A 41 2.53 -7.80 9.89
C ASN A 41 3.24 -8.08 8.54
N ALA A 42 2.67 -7.64 7.41
CA ALA A 42 3.29 -7.81 6.10
C ALA A 42 4.65 -7.10 6.04
N LEU A 43 4.71 -5.85 6.49
CA LEU A 43 5.94 -5.06 6.56
C LEU A 43 6.97 -5.66 7.53
N GLY A 44 6.52 -6.19 8.67
CA GLY A 44 7.36 -6.88 9.66
C GLY A 44 7.99 -8.17 9.12
N ARG A 45 7.32 -8.87 8.20
CA ARG A 45 7.85 -10.04 7.49
C ARG A 45 8.69 -9.69 6.27
N GLY A 46 8.80 -8.41 5.92
CA GLY A 46 9.49 -7.96 4.72
C GLY A 46 8.68 -8.08 3.43
N ASP A 47 7.42 -8.53 3.51
CA ASP A 47 6.55 -8.72 2.35
C ASP A 47 5.79 -7.44 2.01
N VAL A 48 6.50 -6.54 1.32
CA VAL A 48 5.95 -5.25 0.89
C VAL A 48 4.84 -5.41 -0.14
N ARG A 49 4.94 -6.46 -0.97
CA ARG A 49 3.99 -6.72 -2.05
C ARG A 49 2.59 -6.99 -1.50
N LEU A 50 2.48 -7.69 -0.37
CA LEU A 50 1.19 -7.92 0.31
C LEU A 50 0.49 -6.63 0.79
N VAL A 51 1.21 -5.53 0.99
CA VAL A 51 0.59 -4.24 1.34
C VAL A 51 -0.35 -3.75 0.22
N PHE A 52 -0.08 -4.11 -1.03
CA PHE A 52 -0.90 -3.71 -2.18
C PHE A 52 -2.38 -4.11 -2.04
N VAL A 53 -2.65 -5.30 -1.48
CA VAL A 53 -4.03 -5.80 -1.27
C VAL A 53 -4.79 -4.94 -0.25
N HIS A 54 -4.05 -4.24 0.60
CA HIS A 54 -4.58 -3.39 1.66
C HIS A 54 -4.57 -1.90 1.30
N LEU A 55 -4.23 -1.53 0.07
CA LEU A 55 -4.43 -0.17 -0.44
C LEU A 55 -5.91 0.07 -0.78
N ASP A 56 -6.33 1.33 -0.74
CA ASP A 56 -7.66 1.70 -1.23
C ASP A 56 -7.81 1.45 -2.74
N ASP A 57 -9.05 1.38 -3.23
CA ASP A 57 -9.31 1.02 -4.62
C ASP A 57 -8.75 2.06 -5.62
N GLN A 58 -8.67 3.35 -5.27
CA GLN A 58 -8.06 4.34 -6.15
C GLN A 58 -6.55 4.16 -6.26
N ALA A 59 -5.85 3.93 -5.15
CA ALA A 59 -4.41 3.64 -5.17
C ALA A 59 -4.10 2.37 -5.99
N ARG A 60 -4.89 1.31 -5.82
CA ARG A 60 -4.73 0.07 -6.61
C ARG A 60 -4.93 0.32 -8.10
N ARG A 61 -6.01 1.02 -8.47
CA ARG A 61 -6.28 1.39 -9.88
C ARG A 61 -5.16 2.25 -10.45
N ALA A 62 -4.62 3.20 -9.69
CA ALA A 62 -3.50 4.02 -10.13
C ALA A 62 -2.25 3.19 -10.45
N CYS A 63 -1.87 2.23 -9.61
CA CYS A 63 -0.73 1.35 -9.91
C CYS A 63 -0.92 0.55 -11.20
N HIS A 64 -2.14 0.01 -11.43
CA HIS A 64 -2.45 -0.67 -12.69
C HIS A 64 -2.39 0.28 -13.89
N ALA A 65 -2.95 1.48 -13.77
CA ALA A 65 -2.89 2.49 -14.83
C ALA A 65 -1.44 2.89 -15.17
N ILE A 66 -0.58 3.09 -14.17
CA ILE A 66 0.86 3.37 -14.37
C ILE A 66 1.50 2.28 -15.22
N ARG A 67 1.34 1.01 -14.81
CA ARG A 67 1.85 -0.14 -15.55
C ARG A 67 1.38 -0.11 -17.00
N ASP A 68 0.07 0.01 -17.20
CA ASP A 68 -0.54 -0.10 -18.54
C ASP A 68 -0.09 1.04 -19.46
N HIS A 69 -0.01 2.27 -18.96
CA HIS A 69 0.52 3.40 -19.73
C HIS A 69 2.00 3.25 -20.06
N ARG A 70 2.82 2.77 -19.11
CA ARG A 70 4.25 2.57 -19.31
C ARG A 70 4.53 1.42 -20.28
N GLN A 71 3.75 0.33 -20.22
CA GLN A 71 3.82 -0.76 -21.17
C GLN A 71 3.46 -0.29 -22.59
N LYS A 72 2.33 0.41 -22.76
CA LYS A 72 1.93 0.99 -24.06
C LYS A 72 3.02 1.89 -24.64
N ALA A 73 3.58 2.79 -23.83
CA ALA A 73 4.68 3.65 -24.24
C ALA A 73 5.89 2.84 -24.69
N SER A 74 6.31 1.84 -23.92
CA SER A 74 7.42 0.96 -24.26
C SER A 74 7.20 0.23 -25.60
N ASP A 75 6.02 -0.35 -25.80
CA ASP A 75 5.67 -1.05 -27.05
C ASP A 75 5.70 -0.10 -28.25
N ARG A 76 5.19 1.12 -28.09
CA ARG A 76 5.20 2.13 -29.14
C ARG A 76 6.61 2.62 -29.48
N ILE A 77 7.44 2.83 -28.46
CA ILE A 77 8.86 3.20 -28.63
C ILE A 77 9.59 2.11 -29.42
N GLN A 78 9.41 0.85 -29.02
CA GLN A 78 10.02 -0.29 -29.69
C GLN A 78 9.64 -0.37 -31.18
N ALA A 79 8.39 -0.05 -31.52
CA ALA A 79 7.90 -0.13 -32.89
C ALA A 79 8.48 0.96 -33.81
N SER A 80 8.57 2.21 -33.32
CA SER A 80 8.71 3.37 -34.21
C SER A 80 9.96 4.21 -34.03
N TYR A 81 10.54 4.23 -32.84
CA TYR A 81 11.67 5.14 -32.58
C TYR A 81 12.94 4.60 -33.25
N PRO A 82 13.79 5.43 -33.86
CA PRO A 82 15.09 5.00 -34.36
C PRO A 82 16.11 4.83 -33.21
N GLU A 83 17.22 4.16 -33.50
CA GLU A 83 18.39 4.16 -32.61
C GLU A 83 19.14 5.50 -32.71
N PRO A 84 19.73 6.02 -31.62
CA PRO A 84 19.87 5.41 -30.29
C PRO A 84 18.73 5.75 -29.30
N GLU A 85 17.75 6.55 -29.70
CA GLU A 85 16.71 7.06 -28.81
C GLU A 85 15.81 5.93 -28.27
N ARG A 86 15.48 4.95 -29.12
CA ARG A 86 14.73 3.75 -28.73
C ARG A 86 15.33 3.10 -27.49
N SER A 87 16.60 2.69 -27.56
CA SER A 87 17.27 2.01 -26.45
C SER A 87 17.31 2.86 -25.17
N LYS A 88 17.56 4.17 -25.32
CA LYS A 88 17.60 5.11 -24.19
C LYS A 88 16.23 5.21 -23.50
N LEU A 89 15.16 5.38 -24.27
CA LEU A 89 13.82 5.53 -23.69
C LEU A 89 13.35 4.23 -23.07
N LEU A 90 13.49 3.08 -23.75
CA LEU A 90 13.08 1.78 -23.19
C LEU A 90 13.70 1.52 -21.81
N ALA A 91 14.97 1.88 -21.61
CA ALA A 91 15.63 1.76 -20.31
C ALA A 91 14.92 2.57 -19.19
N LEU A 92 14.33 3.72 -19.52
CA LEU A 92 13.57 4.55 -18.55
C LEU A 92 12.22 3.95 -18.18
N TYR A 93 11.51 3.34 -19.14
CA TYR A 93 10.18 2.77 -18.90
C TYR A 93 10.22 1.36 -18.32
N LYS A 94 11.36 0.66 -18.45
CA LYS A 94 11.54 -0.75 -18.15
C LYS A 94 10.94 -1.19 -16.81
N ALA A 95 11.25 -0.47 -15.73
CA ALA A 95 10.87 -0.85 -14.37
C ALA A 95 9.35 -1.00 -14.16
N HIS A 96 8.53 -0.20 -14.86
CA HIS A 96 7.07 -0.27 -14.77
C HIS A 96 6.43 -1.00 -15.94
N ALA A 97 7.01 -0.92 -17.14
CA ALA A 97 6.51 -1.63 -18.31
C ALA A 97 6.60 -3.15 -18.10
N GLU A 98 7.75 -3.66 -17.68
CA GLU A 98 7.98 -5.10 -17.48
C GLU A 98 7.43 -5.62 -16.14
N ALA A 99 6.80 -4.76 -15.33
CA ALA A 99 6.21 -5.17 -14.06
C ALA A 99 5.09 -6.22 -14.31
N PRO A 100 5.09 -7.37 -13.61
CA PRO A 100 4.03 -8.37 -13.78
C PRO A 100 2.62 -7.82 -13.53
N ASP A 101 2.43 -7.03 -12.47
CA ASP A 101 1.16 -6.39 -12.15
C ASP A 101 1.30 -5.07 -11.37
N GLY A 102 0.18 -4.49 -10.95
CA GLY A 102 0.14 -3.25 -10.17
C GLY A 102 0.78 -3.37 -8.77
N ALA A 103 0.91 -4.57 -8.21
CA ALA A 103 1.57 -4.75 -6.92
C ALA A 103 3.09 -4.60 -7.04
N ASP A 104 3.69 -5.00 -8.16
CA ASP A 104 5.12 -4.75 -8.43
C ASP A 104 5.40 -3.26 -8.68
N VAL A 105 4.48 -2.55 -9.36
CA VAL A 105 4.55 -1.09 -9.49
C VAL A 105 4.47 -0.41 -8.12
N TRP A 106 3.60 -0.87 -7.22
CA TRP A 106 3.58 -0.39 -5.84
C TRP A 106 4.92 -0.60 -5.14
N VAL A 107 5.52 -1.80 -5.24
CA VAL A 107 6.81 -2.10 -4.60
C VAL A 107 7.90 -1.16 -5.13
N GLU A 108 7.99 -0.96 -6.44
CA GLU A 108 8.96 -0.04 -7.06
C GLU A 108 8.77 1.39 -6.52
N ILE A 109 7.55 1.94 -6.65
CA ILE A 109 7.28 3.34 -6.31
C ILE A 109 7.47 3.56 -4.82
N ALA A 110 6.93 2.69 -3.97
CA ALA A 110 7.03 2.82 -2.53
C ALA A 110 8.48 2.68 -2.04
N THR A 111 9.32 1.92 -2.74
CA THR A 111 10.76 1.83 -2.47
C THR A 111 11.47 3.11 -2.89
N ARG A 112 11.26 3.54 -4.14
CA ARG A 112 11.88 4.75 -4.72
C ARG A 112 11.51 6.03 -3.96
N MET A 113 10.28 6.12 -3.47
CA MET A 113 9.78 7.26 -2.68
C MET A 113 10.08 7.14 -1.17
N GLY A 114 10.73 6.06 -0.73
CA GLY A 114 11.07 5.84 0.68
C GLY A 114 9.88 5.57 1.60
N TRP A 115 8.70 5.29 1.04
CA TRP A 115 7.48 5.02 1.80
C TRP A 115 7.62 3.78 2.66
N ILE A 116 8.27 2.72 2.17
CA ILE A 116 8.48 1.49 2.94
C ILE A 116 9.33 1.74 4.18
N ALA A 117 10.39 2.56 4.04
CA ALA A 117 11.25 2.93 5.15
C ALA A 117 10.48 3.79 6.18
N ARG A 118 9.66 4.74 5.71
CA ARG A 118 8.78 5.55 6.55
C ARG A 118 7.79 4.67 7.32
N LEU A 119 7.06 3.80 6.61
CA LEU A 119 6.07 2.90 7.21
C LEU A 119 6.74 2.07 8.32
N ARG A 120 7.84 1.37 8.02
CA ARG A 120 8.54 0.51 8.99
C ARG A 120 9.03 1.27 10.23
N ARG A 121 9.48 2.50 10.08
CA ARG A 121 9.94 3.35 11.20
C ARG A 121 8.78 3.71 12.13
N ASP A 122 7.63 4.05 11.54
CA ASP A 122 6.50 4.65 12.23
C ASP A 122 5.51 3.60 12.79
N LEU A 123 5.67 2.32 12.40
CA LEU A 123 4.87 1.21 12.90
C LEU A 123 4.99 1.06 14.43
N SER A 124 3.83 1.06 15.10
CA SER A 124 3.68 0.64 16.50
C SER A 124 2.26 0.12 16.77
N GLY A 125 1.94 -0.21 18.02
CA GLY A 125 0.57 -0.60 18.39
C GLY A 125 -0.45 0.50 18.08
N VAL A 126 -1.72 0.12 17.97
CA VAL A 126 -2.83 1.09 17.79
C VAL A 126 -3.14 1.75 19.14
N ALA A 127 -3.21 3.08 19.13
CA ALA A 127 -3.62 3.89 20.29
C ALA A 127 -5.09 4.28 20.19
N ASP A 128 -5.54 4.72 19.01
CA ASP A 128 -6.92 5.12 18.77
C ASP A 128 -7.32 4.91 17.29
N VAL A 129 -8.63 4.83 17.05
CA VAL A 129 -9.22 4.78 15.71
C VAL A 129 -10.25 5.90 15.57
N VAL A 130 -9.87 6.93 14.83
CA VAL A 130 -10.69 8.13 14.63
C VAL A 130 -11.54 8.00 13.36
N GLY A 131 -12.82 8.33 13.43
CA GLY A 131 -13.70 8.44 12.25
C GLY A 131 -14.32 7.14 11.73
N ALA A 132 -14.03 5.98 12.34
CA ALA A 132 -14.52 4.66 11.93
C ALA A 132 -15.99 4.36 12.30
N GLY A 133 -16.87 5.36 12.37
CA GLY A 133 -18.28 5.19 12.67
C GLY A 133 -19.03 4.42 11.57
N ALA A 134 -20.28 3.99 11.85
CA ALA A 134 -21.07 3.15 10.92
C ALA A 134 -21.27 3.75 9.52
N ALA A 135 -21.24 5.09 9.41
CA ALA A 135 -21.35 5.86 8.16
C ALA A 135 -20.02 6.46 7.69
N GLY A 136 -18.89 6.17 8.35
CA GLY A 136 -17.60 6.74 8.00
C GLY A 136 -17.08 6.19 6.67
N GLU A 137 -16.86 7.06 5.69
CA GLU A 137 -16.13 6.72 4.44
C GLU A 137 -14.61 6.76 4.63
N GLN A 138 -14.15 7.44 5.69
CA GLN A 138 -12.74 7.63 6.02
C GLN A 138 -12.52 7.37 7.50
N ALA A 139 -11.35 6.80 7.81
CA ALA A 139 -10.91 6.57 9.17
C ALA A 139 -9.41 6.86 9.27
N ALA A 140 -8.93 7.09 10.48
CA ALA A 140 -7.52 7.18 10.78
C ALA A 140 -7.16 6.27 11.94
N VAL A 141 -6.10 5.50 11.79
CA VAL A 141 -5.48 4.77 12.90
C VAL A 141 -4.33 5.63 13.41
N GLU A 142 -4.41 5.99 14.69
CA GLU A 142 -3.33 6.65 15.41
C GLU A 142 -2.54 5.60 16.18
N THR A 143 -1.22 5.61 16.00
CA THR A 143 -0.34 4.65 16.67
C THR A 143 0.13 5.17 18.02
N THR A 144 0.58 4.26 18.87
CA THR A 144 1.15 4.60 20.19
C THR A 144 2.40 5.50 20.12
N ARG A 145 3.04 5.59 18.95
CA ARG A 145 4.16 6.51 18.69
C ARG A 145 3.73 7.82 18.02
N GLY A 146 2.43 8.05 17.87
CA GLY A 146 1.87 9.29 17.32
C GLY A 146 1.82 9.37 15.80
N ALA A 147 2.07 8.26 15.09
CA ALA A 147 1.91 8.23 13.64
C ALA A 147 0.42 8.05 13.28
N ARG A 148 -0.03 8.68 12.18
CA ARG A 148 -1.42 8.63 11.73
C ARG A 148 -1.51 8.03 10.33
N TYR A 149 -2.28 6.96 10.20
CA TYR A 149 -2.50 6.23 8.96
C TYR A 149 -3.93 6.43 8.51
N THR A 150 -4.15 7.02 7.34
CA THR A 150 -5.48 7.27 6.80
C THR A 150 -5.97 6.08 5.99
N PHE A 151 -7.23 5.73 6.20
CA PHE A 151 -7.93 4.65 5.51
C PHE A 151 -9.21 5.18 4.87
N ARG A 152 -9.58 4.58 3.75
CA ARG A 152 -10.86 4.81 3.08
C ARG A 152 -11.62 3.49 2.97
N ARG A 153 -12.94 3.56 3.08
CA ARG A 153 -13.80 2.40 2.85
C ARG A 153 -13.79 2.05 1.36
N ARG A 154 -13.61 0.77 1.07
CA ARG A 154 -13.54 0.19 -0.28
C ARG A 154 -14.93 -0.22 -0.75
N ASP A 155 -15.07 -0.44 -2.05
CA ASP A 155 -16.34 -0.82 -2.69
C ASP A 155 -16.86 -2.17 -2.16
N ASP A 156 -15.97 -3.07 -1.75
CA ASP A 156 -16.27 -4.38 -1.14
C ASP A 156 -16.62 -4.30 0.37
N GLY A 157 -16.68 -3.09 0.93
CA GLY A 157 -16.98 -2.83 2.33
C GLY A 157 -15.80 -3.03 3.29
N THR A 158 -14.62 -3.42 2.80
CA THR A 158 -13.38 -3.46 3.58
C THR A 158 -12.73 -2.07 3.66
N TRP A 159 -11.60 -1.96 4.35
CA TRP A 159 -10.83 -0.71 4.44
C TRP A 159 -9.53 -0.83 3.64
N GLY A 160 -9.11 0.28 3.04
CA GLY A 160 -7.83 0.38 2.33
C GLY A 160 -7.05 1.60 2.77
N LEU A 161 -5.72 1.44 2.87
CA LEU A 161 -4.79 2.52 3.17
C LEU A 161 -4.81 3.55 2.04
N SER A 162 -5.10 4.80 2.39
CA SER A 162 -5.31 5.90 1.45
C SER A 162 -4.26 7.02 1.54
N MET A 163 -3.26 6.87 2.40
CA MET A 163 -2.27 7.93 2.65
C MET A 163 -1.31 8.20 1.48
N PHE A 164 -1.28 7.31 0.47
CA PHE A 164 -0.42 7.41 -0.71
C PHE A 164 -1.22 7.61 -2.01
N THR A 165 -2.54 7.70 -1.90
CA THR A 165 -3.44 7.68 -3.06
C THR A 165 -3.22 8.89 -3.96
N ALA A 166 -3.02 10.07 -3.38
CA ALA A 166 -2.82 11.29 -4.15
C ALA A 166 -1.53 11.22 -4.99
N GLU A 167 -0.44 10.73 -4.40
CA GLU A 167 0.85 10.57 -5.08
C GLU A 167 0.78 9.50 -6.17
N LEU A 168 0.10 8.39 -5.91
CA LEU A 168 -0.10 7.34 -6.92
C LEU A 168 -0.96 7.83 -8.10
N ILE A 169 -2.03 8.58 -7.83
CA ILE A 169 -2.85 9.21 -8.88
C ILE A 169 -2.00 10.18 -9.69
N ALA A 170 -1.21 11.04 -9.03
CA ALA A 170 -0.35 11.99 -9.73
C ALA A 170 0.70 11.30 -10.62
N GLU A 171 1.25 10.15 -10.18
CA GLU A 171 2.15 9.33 -11.01
C GLU A 171 1.40 8.67 -12.18
N ALA A 172 0.17 8.20 -11.96
CA ALA A 172 -0.66 7.65 -13.04
C ALA A 172 -0.97 8.69 -14.12
N GLU A 173 -1.33 9.91 -13.72
CA GLU A 173 -1.53 11.02 -14.65
C GLU A 173 -0.24 11.42 -15.37
N ARG A 174 0.91 11.37 -14.69
CA ARG A 174 2.21 11.60 -15.33
C ARG A 174 2.47 10.53 -16.39
N ALA A 175 2.26 9.25 -16.07
CA ALA A 175 2.42 8.16 -17.02
C ALA A 175 1.49 8.30 -18.24
N ALA A 176 0.24 8.75 -18.03
CA ALA A 176 -0.70 9.03 -19.12
C ALA A 176 -0.21 10.19 -20.02
N ARG A 177 0.25 11.31 -19.44
CA ARG A 177 0.80 12.42 -20.22
C ARG A 177 2.07 12.03 -20.99
N ASP A 178 2.95 11.25 -20.37
CA ASP A 178 4.15 10.75 -21.02
C ASP A 178 3.80 9.85 -22.21
N TRP A 179 2.77 9.00 -22.08
CA TRP A 179 2.23 8.20 -23.18
C TRP A 179 1.78 9.08 -24.35
N ASP A 180 1.01 10.15 -24.09
CA ASP A 180 0.53 11.04 -25.16
C ASP A 180 1.67 11.74 -25.91
N VAL A 181 2.78 12.02 -25.23
CA VAL A 181 4.00 12.58 -25.86
C VAL A 181 4.69 11.52 -26.70
N VAL A 182 4.84 10.30 -26.17
CA VAL A 182 5.46 9.18 -26.88
C VAL A 182 4.71 8.86 -28.17
N GLU A 183 3.38 8.78 -28.11
CA GLU A 183 2.53 8.47 -29.27
C GLU A 183 2.66 9.55 -30.35
N ARG A 184 2.62 10.83 -29.96
CA ARG A 184 2.78 11.95 -30.91
C ARG A 184 4.13 11.91 -31.63
N ALA A 185 5.22 11.73 -30.89
CA ALA A 185 6.55 11.64 -31.49
C ALA A 185 6.71 10.36 -32.34
N ALA A 186 6.08 9.26 -31.96
CA ALA A 186 6.08 8.03 -32.76
C ALA A 186 5.41 8.23 -34.13
N LEU A 187 4.31 8.99 -34.19
CA LEU A 187 3.64 9.32 -35.45
C LEU A 187 4.53 10.14 -36.38
N ASP A 188 5.36 11.03 -35.84
CA ASP A 188 6.30 11.81 -36.64
C ASP A 188 7.42 10.92 -37.21
N TYR A 189 7.93 9.96 -36.44
CA TYR A 189 8.87 8.96 -36.93
C TYR A 189 8.27 8.06 -38.00
N ASP A 190 7.02 7.61 -37.82
CA ASP A 190 6.33 6.77 -38.78
C ASP A 190 6.13 7.49 -40.14
N ARG A 191 5.90 8.81 -40.13
CA ARG A 191 5.75 9.62 -41.34
C ARG A 191 7.06 9.90 -42.07
N ALA A 192 8.18 9.93 -41.34
CA ALA A 192 9.49 10.20 -41.91
C ALA A 192 10.15 8.96 -42.55
N ARG A 193 9.54 7.78 -42.37
CA ARG A 193 10.00 6.48 -42.88
C ARG A 193 9.45 6.19 -44.27
#